data_AF-A0A7Y5TR57-F1
#
_entry.id   AF-A0A7Y5TR57-F1
#
_cell.length_a   1.000
_cell.length_b   1.000
_cell.length_c   1.000
_cell.angle_alpha   90.00
_cell.angle_beta   90.00
_cell.angle_gamma   90.00
#
_symmetry.space_group_name_H-M   'P 1'
#
loop_
_entity.id
_entity.type
_entity.pdbx_description
1 polymer ?
#
loop_
_entity_poly.entity_id
_entity_poly.type
_entity_poly.pdbx_seq_one_letter_code
_entity_poly.pdbx_strand_id
1 'polypeptide(L)'
;MVDFVNDDWTQADLDDEFPLGDGTAETETVVTCPHCGEMNEIALDPGSGEDQEYIEDCHVCCRPILMYVRYGRDGMADVEVYASDS
;
A
#
# COMPACT_ATOMS: atom_id res chain seq x y z
N MET A 1 37.59 -14.99 -17.91
CA MET A 1 36.23 -14.95 -17.34
C MET A 1 36.16 -13.66 -16.57
N VAL A 2 35.23 -12.79 -16.94
CA VAL A 2 35.23 -11.37 -16.58
C VAL A 2 34.97 -11.17 -15.09
N ASP A 3 35.89 -10.43 -14.48
CA ASP A 3 35.79 -9.77 -13.17
C ASP A 3 34.52 -8.90 -13.13
N PHE A 4 33.56 -9.27 -12.29
CA PHE A 4 32.38 -8.46 -12.03
C PHE A 4 32.26 -8.22 -10.53
N VAL A 5 32.72 -7.04 -10.15
CA VAL A 5 32.36 -6.24 -8.96
C VAL A 5 32.61 -6.92 -7.61
N ASN A 6 33.77 -6.57 -7.03
CA ASN A 6 33.87 -6.32 -5.59
C ASN A 6 32.80 -5.29 -5.22
N ASP A 7 31.67 -5.75 -4.70
CA ASP A 7 30.82 -4.89 -3.88
C ASP A 7 30.59 -5.61 -2.56
N ASP A 8 31.15 -5.02 -1.52
CA ASP A 8 31.23 -5.46 -0.13
C ASP A 8 29.87 -5.28 0.54
N TRP A 9 28.80 -5.74 -0.10
CA TRP A 9 27.47 -5.76 0.52
C TRP A 9 27.40 -6.97 1.42
N THR A 10 27.54 -6.76 2.73
CA THR A 10 27.31 -7.81 3.70
C THR A 10 25.81 -8.00 3.88
N GLN A 11 25.39 -9.20 4.29
CA GLN A 11 23.99 -9.48 4.62
C GLN A 11 23.40 -8.43 5.60
N ALA A 12 24.24 -7.87 6.49
CA ALA A 12 23.82 -6.83 7.43
C ALA A 12 23.41 -5.52 6.76
N ASP A 13 24.09 -5.11 5.68
CA ASP A 13 23.75 -3.88 4.94
C ASP A 13 22.38 -4.02 4.25
N LEU A 14 22.05 -5.23 3.79
CA LEU A 14 20.74 -5.53 3.19
C LEU A 14 19.62 -5.63 4.23
N ASP A 15 19.92 -6.16 5.43
CA ASP A 15 18.95 -6.26 6.52
C ASP A 15 18.63 -4.89 7.16
N ASP A 16 19.58 -3.95 7.15
CA ASP A 16 19.37 -2.55 7.58
C ASP A 16 18.62 -1.71 6.53
N GLU A 17 18.84 -1.97 5.23
CA GLU A 17 18.20 -1.23 4.13
C GLU A 17 16.82 -1.78 3.74
N PHE A 18 16.61 -3.09 3.93
CA PHE A 18 15.33 -3.78 3.71
C PHE A 18 14.97 -4.60 4.95
N PRO A 19 14.62 -3.95 6.08
CA PRO A 19 14.20 -4.66 7.27
C PRO A 19 13.06 -5.59 6.88
N LEU A 20 13.25 -6.88 7.10
CA LEU A 20 12.23 -7.90 6.90
C LEU A 20 11.07 -7.53 7.82
N GLY A 21 10.07 -6.84 7.26
CA GLY A 21 8.75 -6.77 7.87
C GLY A 21 8.35 -8.19 8.21
N ASP A 22 7.71 -8.40 9.35
CA ASP A 22 7.33 -9.73 9.85
C ASP A 22 6.37 -10.52 8.93
N GLY A 23 6.10 -9.99 7.74
CA GLY A 23 5.29 -10.60 6.69
C GLY A 23 3.80 -10.43 6.94
N THR A 24 3.38 -9.55 7.85
CA THR A 24 1.98 -9.42 8.26
C THR A 24 1.28 -8.12 7.86
N ALA A 25 1.84 -7.40 6.87
CA ALA A 25 1.19 -6.21 6.36
C ALA A 25 -0.24 -6.49 5.86
N GLU A 26 -1.17 -5.60 6.18
CA GLU A 26 -2.56 -5.72 5.78
C GLU A 26 -2.70 -5.55 4.26
N THR A 27 -3.37 -6.49 3.61
CA THR A 27 -3.49 -6.49 2.14
C THR A 27 -4.92 -6.25 1.66
N GLU A 28 -5.88 -6.13 2.56
CA GLU A 28 -7.30 -5.98 2.24
C GLU A 28 -7.98 -5.14 3.32
N THR A 29 -8.96 -4.32 2.93
CA THR A 29 -9.77 -3.53 3.85
C THR A 29 -11.18 -3.32 3.30
N VAL A 30 -12.09 -2.81 4.13
CA VAL A 30 -13.43 -2.42 3.72
C VAL A 30 -13.63 -0.94 4.00
N VAL A 31 -13.96 -0.17 2.96
CA VAL A 31 -14.23 1.26 3.05
C VAL A 31 -15.67 1.57 2.66
N THR A 32 -16.22 2.64 3.22
CA THR A 32 -17.55 3.13 2.85
C THR A 32 -17.43 4.13 1.71
N CYS A 33 -18.16 3.91 0.63
CA CYS A 33 -18.17 4.83 -0.51
C CYS A 33 -18.73 6.20 -0.10
N PRO A 34 -17.99 7.30 -0.30
CA PRO A 34 -18.46 8.65 0.06
C PRO A 34 -19.60 9.15 -0.86
N HIS A 35 -19.86 8.44 -1.96
CA HIS A 35 -20.86 8.82 -2.96
C HIS A 35 -22.23 8.16 -2.74
N CYS A 36 -22.26 6.84 -2.54
CA CYS A 36 -23.51 6.08 -2.37
C CYS A 36 -23.69 5.48 -0.97
N GLY A 37 -22.65 5.48 -0.12
CA GLY A 37 -22.67 4.91 1.22
C GLY A 37 -22.51 3.39 1.29
N GLU A 38 -22.22 2.72 0.18
CA GLU A 38 -22.04 1.26 0.14
C GLU A 38 -20.64 0.85 0.61
N MET A 39 -20.49 -0.35 1.16
CA MET A 39 -19.20 -0.91 1.53
C MET A 39 -18.49 -1.49 0.31
N ASN A 40 -17.25 -1.07 0.06
CA ASN A 40 -16.37 -1.66 -0.95
C ASN A 40 -15.21 -2.37 -0.26
N GLU A 41 -14.93 -3.61 -0.69
CA GLU A 41 -13.73 -4.35 -0.33
C GLU A 41 -12.59 -3.91 -1.27
N ILE A 42 -11.47 -3.47 -0.69
CA ILE A 42 -10.34 -2.89 -1.40
C ILE A 42 -9.09 -3.71 -1.10
N ALA A 43 -8.36 -4.08 -2.15
CA ALA A 43 -7.03 -4.65 -2.02
C ALA A 43 -6.00 -3.54 -1.77
N LEU A 44 -5.11 -3.77 -0.83
CA LEU A 44 -4.01 -2.88 -0.47
C LEU A 44 -2.68 -3.53 -0.89
N ASP A 45 -1.75 -2.74 -1.42
CA ASP A 45 -0.43 -3.21 -1.83
C ASP A 45 0.68 -2.59 -0.96
N PRO A 46 1.17 -3.26 0.10
CA PRO A 46 2.25 -2.74 0.92
C PRO A 46 3.59 -2.61 0.18
N GLY A 47 3.74 -3.23 -1.00
CA GLY A 47 4.93 -3.11 -1.83
C GLY A 47 5.08 -1.76 -2.54
N SER A 48 4.01 -0.96 -2.60
CA SER A 48 3.98 0.33 -3.30
C SER A 48 4.49 1.53 -2.48
N GLY A 49 4.99 1.30 -1.26
CA GLY A 49 5.57 2.32 -0.37
C GLY A 49 4.72 2.58 0.88
N GLU A 50 5.26 3.37 1.80
CA GLU A 50 4.62 3.65 3.09
C GLU A 50 3.40 4.57 2.97
N ASP A 51 3.47 5.59 2.11
CA ASP A 51 2.38 6.52 1.81
C ASP A 51 1.94 6.33 0.35
N GLN A 52 0.65 6.08 0.15
CA GLN A 52 0.09 5.81 -1.17
C GLN A 52 -1.15 6.67 -1.42
N GLU A 53 -1.28 7.16 -2.64
CA GLU A 53 -2.44 7.90 -3.12
C GLU A 53 -2.87 7.31 -4.47
N TYR A 54 -4.10 6.81 -4.55
CA TYR A 54 -4.64 6.22 -5.77
C TYR A 54 -6.17 6.36 -5.83
N ILE A 55 -6.74 6.13 -7.02
CA ILE A 55 -8.19 6.21 -7.24
C ILE A 55 -8.72 4.81 -7.48
N GLU A 56 -9.75 4.44 -6.73
CA GLU A 56 -10.53 3.21 -6.92
C GLU A 56 -11.98 3.55 -7.27
N ASP A 57 -12.60 2.77 -8.16
CA ASP A 57 -14.00 2.95 -8.51
C ASP A 57 -14.91 2.14 -7.58
N CYS A 58 -15.99 2.75 -7.08
CA CYS A 58 -16.99 2.00 -6.33
C CYS A 58 -17.65 0.91 -7.19
N HIS A 59 -17.65 -0.34 -6.71
CA HIS A 59 -18.25 -1.47 -7.42
C HIS A 59 -19.77 -1.38 -7.62
N VAL A 60 -20.44 -0.46 -6.91
CA VAL A 60 -21.90 -0.29 -6.96
C VAL A 60 -22.31 0.94 -7.76
N CYS A 61 -21.73 2.11 -7.50
CA CYS A 61 -22.10 3.35 -8.20
C CYS A 61 -21.11 3.81 -9.28
N CYS A 62 -20.02 3.07 -9.49
CA CYS A 62 -18.97 3.37 -10.49
C CYS A 62 -18.46 4.81 -10.44
N ARG A 63 -18.37 5.39 -9.23
CA ARG A 63 -17.80 6.73 -9.03
C ARG A 63 -16.42 6.61 -8.40
N PRO A 64 -15.48 7.49 -8.81
CA PRO A 64 -14.11 7.42 -8.34
C PRO A 64 -14.01 7.84 -6.88
N ILE A 65 -13.29 7.04 -6.09
CA ILE A 65 -12.96 7.26 -4.69
C ILE A 65 -11.46 7.51 -4.63
N LEU A 66 -11.06 8.63 -4.06
CA LEU A 66 -9.66 8.91 -3.78
C LEU A 66 -9.27 8.22 -2.47
N MET A 67 -8.25 7.38 -2.53
CA MET A 67 -7.73 6.56 -1.44
C MET A 67 -6.39 7.12 -0.98
N TYR A 68 -6.25 7.31 0.32
CA TYR A 68 -4.98 7.57 0.99
C TYR A 68 -4.68 6.40 1.92
N VAL A 69 -3.55 5.72 1.69
CA VAL A 69 -3.15 4.56 2.50
C VAL A 69 -1.80 4.84 3.11
N ARG A 70 -1.69 4.68 4.43
CA ARG A 70 -0.43 4.76 5.16
C ARG A 70 -0.15 3.46 5.90
N TYR A 71 1.01 2.87 5.65
CA TYR A 71 1.48 1.69 6.38
C TYR A 71 2.34 2.07 7.58
N GLY A 72 1.98 1.51 8.73
CA GLY A 72 2.81 1.52 9.93
C GLY A 72 3.97 0.54 9.85
N ARG A 73 4.94 0.69 10.77
CA ARG A 73 6.08 -0.24 10.90
C ARG A 73 5.67 -1.66 11.35
N ASP A 74 4.48 -1.77 11.90
CA ASP A 74 3.81 -3.00 12.31
C ASP A 74 2.98 -3.64 11.19
N GLY A 75 2.94 -3.03 10.00
CA GLY A 75 2.19 -3.54 8.86
C GLY A 75 0.70 -3.17 8.85
N MET A 76 0.21 -2.43 9.85
CA MET A 76 -1.16 -1.93 9.86
C MET A 76 -1.33 -0.82 8.82
N ALA A 77 -2.45 -0.86 8.10
CA ALA A 77 -2.83 0.13 7.11
C ALA A 77 -3.87 1.10 7.69
N ASP A 78 -3.52 2.39 7.71
CA ASP A 78 -4.47 3.47 7.95
C ASP A 78 -5.01 3.95 6.60
N VAL A 79 -6.33 3.90 6.41
CA VAL A 79 -6.96 4.19 5.12
C VAL A 79 -7.98 5.31 5.26
N GLU A 80 -7.75 6.39 4.53
CA GLU A 80 -8.68 7.51 4.41
C GLU A 80 -9.27 7.56 3.00
N VAL A 81 -10.57 7.88 2.91
CA VAL A 81 -11.29 7.90 1.63
C VAL A 81 -12.03 9.21 1.42
N TYR A 82 -11.98 9.72 0.18
CA TYR A 82 -12.61 10.96 -0.21
C TYR A 82 -13.38 10.81 -1.53
N ALA A 83 -14.45 11.58 -1.67
CA ALA A 83 -15.17 11.68 -2.94
C ALA A 83 -14.28 12.39 -3.95
N SER A 84 -13.89 11.70 -5.03
CA SER A 84 -13.29 12.32 -6.20
C SER A 84 -14.38 12.63 -7.23
N ASP A 85 -14.31 13.82 -7.83
CA ASP A 85 -15.23 14.29 -8.87
C ASP A 85 -14.47 14.70 -10.15
N SER A 86 -13.20 14.28 -10.27
CA SER A 86 -12.28 14.63 -11.37
C SER A 86 -12.72 14.12 -12.74
#